data_AF-A0A364L559-F1
#
_entry.id   AF-A0A364L559-F1
#
_cell.length_a   1.000
_cell.length_b   1.000
_cell.length_c   1.000
_cell.angle_alpha   90.00
_cell.angle_beta   90.00
_cell.angle_gamma   90.00
#
_symmetry.space_group_name_H-M   'P 1'
#
loop_
_entity.id
_entity.type
_entity.pdbx_description
1 polymer ?
#
loop_
_entity_poly.entity_id
_entity_poly.type
_entity_poly.pdbx_seq_one_letter_code
_entity_poly.pdbx_strand_id
1 'polypeptide(L)'
;MKVFATLAALATVASAEIGYWKLYCGDSCSTGTLINQGDIETNVTTTCTSLGATYDYCYLEVDESYPNVYRSVLSASTTCGASTNPVLSGGECTDAGSWEYYEIYYYL
;
A
#
# COMPACT_ATOMS: atom_id res chain seq x y z
N MET A 1 45.54 6.46 -36.65
CA MET A 1 45.37 6.33 -35.19
C MET A 1 44.07 5.57 -34.92
N LYS A 2 44.14 4.40 -34.28
CA LYS A 2 42.93 3.66 -33.86
C LYS A 2 42.58 4.13 -32.45
N VAL A 3 41.48 4.87 -32.30
CA VAL A 3 40.98 5.28 -30.99
C VAL A 3 40.02 4.20 -30.53
N PHE A 4 40.44 3.44 -29.52
CA PHE A 4 39.57 2.51 -28.82
C PHE A 4 38.74 3.32 -27.82
N ALA A 5 37.50 3.61 -28.18
CA ALA A 5 36.52 4.15 -27.25
C ALA A 5 36.11 3.02 -26.30
N THR A 6 36.69 2.98 -25.10
CA THR A 6 36.24 2.13 -24.00
C THR A 6 34.88 2.65 -23.51
N LEU A 7 33.82 1.96 -23.92
CA LEU A 7 32.47 2.17 -23.44
C LEU A 7 32.38 1.65 -22.00
N ALA A 8 32.49 2.55 -21.02
CA ALA A 8 32.22 2.23 -19.63
C ALA A 8 30.71 1.99 -19.48
N ALA A 9 30.31 0.72 -19.47
CA ALA A 9 28.96 0.32 -19.13
C ALA A 9 28.72 0.65 -17.65
N LEU A 10 28.00 1.73 -17.40
CA LEU A 10 27.39 1.99 -16.10
C LEU A 10 26.35 0.89 -15.89
N ALA A 11 26.72 -0.13 -15.12
CA ALA A 11 25.76 -1.06 -14.55
C ALA A 11 24.90 -0.28 -13.56
N THR A 12 23.78 0.26 -14.04
CA THR A 12 22.69 0.68 -13.17
C THR A 12 22.22 -0.58 -12.46
N VAL A 13 22.56 -0.71 -11.18
CA VAL A 13 21.88 -1.63 -10.29
C VAL A 13 20.41 -1.21 -10.32
N ALA A 14 19.57 -1.95 -11.03
CA ALA A 14 18.15 -1.82 -10.87
C ALA A 14 17.87 -2.21 -9.43
N SER A 15 17.66 -1.22 -8.56
CA SER A 15 16.95 -1.48 -7.32
C SER A 15 15.62 -2.09 -7.74
N ALA A 16 15.37 -3.34 -7.37
CA ALA A 16 14.05 -3.91 -7.55
C ALA A 16 13.13 -3.11 -6.63
N GLU A 17 12.47 -2.09 -7.18
CA GLU A 17 11.39 -1.38 -6.49
C GLU A 17 10.37 -2.43 -6.09
N ILE A 18 10.15 -2.59 -4.78
CA ILE A 18 9.27 -3.60 -4.22
C ILE A 18 7.85 -3.08 -4.32
N GLY A 19 7.37 -2.91 -5.56
CA GLY A 19 6.03 -2.44 -5.91
C GLY A 19 5.59 -1.14 -5.21
N TYR A 20 4.30 -0.86 -5.33
CA TYR A 20 3.63 0.25 -4.66
C TYR A 20 2.39 -0.26 -3.93
N TRP A 21 1.80 0.59 -3.09
CA TRP A 21 0.46 0.42 -2.53
C TRP A 21 -0.35 1.71 -2.67
N LYS A 22 -1.67 1.57 -2.82
CA LYS A 22 -2.65 2.66 -2.75
C LYS A 22 -3.88 2.18 -2.01
N LEU A 23 -4.35 2.98 -1.05
CA LEU A 23 -5.56 2.69 -0.30
C LEU A 23 -6.68 3.62 -0.76
N TYR A 24 -7.79 3.04 -1.22
CA TYR A 24 -8.99 3.77 -1.59
C TYR A 24 -10.10 3.46 -0.61
N CYS A 25 -10.87 4.45 -0.16
CA CYS A 25 -12.03 4.23 0.71
C CYS A 25 -13.23 5.05 0.25
N GLY A 26 -14.44 4.53 0.46
CA GLY A 26 -15.68 5.14 0.00
C GLY A 26 -16.91 4.32 0.34
N ASP A 27 -18.01 4.64 -0.34
CA ASP A 27 -19.29 3.93 -0.21
C ASP A 27 -19.33 2.64 -1.05
N SER A 28 -18.27 2.34 -1.82
CA SER A 28 -18.11 1.09 -2.57
C SER A 28 -16.65 0.78 -2.88
N CYS A 29 -16.36 -0.49 -3.16
CA CYS A 29 -15.03 -0.96 -3.59
C CYS A 29 -14.58 -0.42 -4.96
N SER A 30 -15.50 0.03 -5.80
CA SER A 30 -15.22 0.45 -7.19
C SER A 30 -15.09 1.96 -7.37
N THR A 31 -15.52 2.74 -6.38
CA THR A 31 -15.61 4.21 -6.47
C THR A 31 -14.99 4.89 -5.26
N GLY A 32 -14.05 4.22 -4.59
CA GLY A 32 -13.34 4.78 -3.44
C GLY A 32 -12.50 6.00 -3.82
N THR A 33 -12.40 6.95 -2.91
CA THR A 33 -11.46 8.07 -3.00
C THR A 33 -10.09 7.59 -2.55
N LEU A 34 -9.03 7.99 -3.26
CA LEU A 34 -7.67 7.72 -2.84
C LEU A 34 -7.39 8.41 -1.50
N ILE A 35 -7.10 7.61 -0.47
CA ILE A 35 -6.77 8.11 0.87
C ILE A 35 -5.28 8.41 0.97
N ASN A 36 -4.44 7.45 0.58
CA ASN A 36 -3.00 7.59 0.58
C ASN A 36 -2.33 6.54 -0.33
N GLN A 37 -1.05 6.74 -0.63
CA GLN A 37 -0.23 5.83 -1.41
C GLN A 37 1.25 5.91 -1.01
N GLY A 38 2.00 4.87 -1.34
CA GLY A 38 3.43 4.80 -1.09
C GLY A 38 4.06 3.51 -1.60
N ASP A 39 5.22 3.21 -1.04
CA ASP A 39 6.04 2.04 -1.33
C ASP A 39 6.80 1.64 -0.04
N ILE A 40 7.91 0.90 -0.16
CA ILE A 40 8.70 0.45 0.99
C ILE A 40 9.52 1.57 1.62
N GLU A 41 9.84 2.62 0.86
CA GLU A 41 10.61 3.79 1.30
C GLU A 41 9.69 4.93 1.75
N THR A 42 8.48 5.02 1.19
CA THR A 42 7.57 6.15 1.38
C THR A 42 6.23 5.74 2.00
N ASN A 43 5.79 6.56 2.97
CA ASN A 43 4.46 6.48 3.58
C ASN A 43 4.07 5.12 4.22
N VAL A 44 5.01 4.21 4.50
CA VAL A 44 4.74 3.03 5.34
C VAL A 44 4.32 3.50 6.74
N THR A 45 3.05 3.30 7.07
CA THR A 45 2.51 3.71 8.37
C THR A 45 2.62 2.54 9.35
N THR A 46 3.64 2.54 10.21
CA THR A 46 3.74 1.57 11.32
C THR A 46 2.85 1.91 12.51
N THR A 47 1.99 2.92 12.35
CA THR A 47 1.02 3.39 13.34
C THR A 47 -0.34 3.55 12.69
N CYS A 48 -1.39 3.27 13.47
CA CYS A 48 -2.78 3.43 13.07
C CYS A 48 -3.10 4.90 12.74
N THR A 49 -3.36 5.17 11.47
CA THR A 49 -3.48 6.51 10.87
C THR A 49 -4.93 6.80 10.54
N SER A 50 -5.41 8.01 10.79
CA SER A 50 -6.80 8.38 10.48
C SER A 50 -7.04 8.45 8.96
N LEU A 51 -8.20 7.96 8.53
CA LEU A 51 -8.71 8.08 7.17
C LEU A 51 -9.28 9.48 6.88
N GLY A 52 -9.43 10.34 7.91
CA GLY A 52 -10.00 11.69 7.82
C GLY A 52 -11.54 11.74 7.77
N ALA A 53 -12.20 10.61 7.57
CA ALA A 53 -13.65 10.41 7.66
C ALA A 53 -13.94 8.94 8.01
N THR A 54 -15.21 8.62 8.21
CA THR A 54 -15.70 7.25 8.34
C THR A 54 -16.10 6.73 6.95
N TYR A 55 -15.64 5.53 6.59
CA TYR A 55 -15.91 4.89 5.30
C TYR A 55 -16.50 3.50 5.47
N ASP A 56 -17.40 3.12 4.56
CA ASP A 56 -18.03 1.81 4.57
C ASP A 56 -17.12 0.73 3.97
N TYR A 57 -16.39 1.07 2.91
CA TYR A 57 -15.53 0.16 2.17
C TYR A 57 -14.14 0.74 1.96
N CYS A 58 -13.12 -0.12 2.02
CA CYS A 58 -11.80 0.22 1.54
C CYS A 58 -11.22 -0.89 0.66
N TYR A 59 -10.42 -0.50 -0.33
CA TYR A 59 -9.76 -1.35 -1.30
C TYR A 59 -8.27 -1.04 -1.34
N LEU A 60 -7.45 -2.09 -1.27
CA LEU A 60 -5.99 -1.99 -1.34
C LEU A 60 -5.52 -2.38 -2.75
N GLU A 61 -5.08 -1.40 -3.52
CA GLU A 61 -4.36 -1.63 -4.79
C GLU A 61 -2.88 -1.79 -4.48
N VAL A 62 -2.25 -2.81 -5.06
CA VAL A 62 -0.79 -2.99 -5.02
C VAL A 62 -0.28 -3.35 -6.40
N ASP A 63 1.03 -3.30 -6.58
CA ASP A 63 1.68 -3.83 -7.79
C ASP A 63 1.34 -5.31 -7.98
N GLU A 64 0.81 -5.68 -9.15
CA GLU A 64 0.43 -7.05 -9.50
C GLU A 64 1.60 -8.04 -9.49
N SER A 65 2.83 -7.54 -9.59
CA SER A 65 4.06 -8.33 -9.46
C SER A 65 4.32 -8.74 -8.00
N TYR A 66 3.74 -8.01 -7.04
CA TYR A 66 3.98 -8.14 -5.60
C TYR A 66 2.66 -8.12 -4.77
N PRO A 67 1.66 -8.96 -5.09
CA PRO A 67 0.30 -8.85 -4.55
C PRO A 67 0.20 -9.09 -3.03
N ASN A 68 1.24 -9.67 -2.44
CA ASN A 68 1.30 -10.06 -1.03
C ASN A 68 2.29 -9.27 -0.19
N VAL A 69 3.02 -8.31 -0.79
CA VAL A 69 4.04 -7.55 -0.08
C VAL A 69 3.38 -6.60 0.90
N TYR A 70 2.40 -5.81 0.45
CA TYR A 70 1.72 -4.84 1.29
C TYR A 70 0.40 -5.38 1.82
N ARG A 71 0.10 -5.05 3.08
CA ARG A 71 -1.21 -5.29 3.69
C ARG A 71 -1.70 -4.05 4.41
N SER A 72 -3.03 -3.93 4.48
CA SER A 72 -3.69 -2.86 5.23
C SER A 72 -4.55 -3.44 6.35
N VAL A 73 -4.36 -2.98 7.58
CA VAL A 73 -5.33 -3.22 8.66
C VAL A 73 -6.28 -2.03 8.73
N LEU A 74 -7.59 -2.27 8.83
CA LEU A 74 -8.56 -1.20 9.09
C LEU A 74 -9.12 -1.28 10.49
N SER A 75 -9.44 -0.13 11.08
CA SER A 75 -10.09 -0.08 12.38
C SER A 75 -11.15 1.02 12.45
N ALA A 76 -12.17 0.76 13.26
CA ALA A 76 -13.15 1.76 13.72
C ALA A 76 -12.63 2.59 14.91
N SER A 77 -11.37 2.38 15.33
CA SER A 77 -10.77 3.03 16.49
C SER A 77 -9.32 3.40 16.22
N THR A 78 -8.70 4.15 17.11
CA THR A 78 -7.28 4.54 17.02
C THR A 78 -6.30 3.37 17.19
N THR A 79 -6.76 2.11 17.24
CA THR A 79 -5.94 0.92 17.45
C THR A 79 -6.12 -0.10 16.33
N CYS A 80 -5.09 -0.27 15.50
CA CYS A 80 -5.11 -1.18 14.36
C CYS A 80 -4.68 -2.62 14.73
N GLY A 81 -3.93 -2.82 15.83
CA GLY A 81 -3.42 -4.15 16.22
C GLY A 81 -4.43 -5.14 16.85
N ALA A 82 -5.74 -4.86 16.81
CA ALA A 82 -6.74 -5.80 17.33
C ALA A 82 -6.94 -6.98 16.35
N SER A 83 -6.93 -8.22 16.85
CA SER A 83 -7.06 -9.42 16.00
C SER A 83 -8.40 -9.55 15.27
N THR A 84 -9.39 -8.74 15.63
CA THR A 84 -10.72 -8.67 15.00
C THR A 84 -10.78 -7.68 13.84
N ASN A 85 -9.77 -6.83 13.69
CA ASN A 85 -9.70 -5.88 12.58
C ASN A 85 -9.43 -6.62 11.26
N PRO A 86 -10.11 -6.27 10.16
CA PRO A 86 -9.85 -6.90 8.88
C PRO A 86 -8.46 -6.52 8.37
N VAL A 87 -7.83 -7.47 7.69
CA VAL A 87 -6.56 -7.29 7.00
C VAL A 87 -6.80 -7.47 5.52
N LEU A 88 -6.49 -6.43 4.74
CA LEU A 88 -6.54 -6.45 3.28
C LEU A 88 -5.20 -6.83 2.69
N SER A 89 -5.26 -7.70 1.69
CA SER A 89 -4.20 -8.02 0.73
C SER A 89 -4.34 -7.18 -0.54
N GLY A 90 -3.34 -7.24 -1.40
CA GLY A 90 -3.40 -6.64 -2.72
C GLY A 90 -4.58 -7.14 -3.55
N GLY A 91 -5.40 -6.21 -4.03
CA GLY A 91 -6.60 -6.51 -4.82
C GLY A 91 -7.83 -6.85 -3.98
N GLU A 92 -7.74 -6.81 -2.65
CA GLU A 92 -8.88 -7.06 -1.77
C GLU A 92 -9.63 -5.78 -1.41
N CYS A 93 -10.94 -5.93 -1.27
CA CYS A 93 -11.81 -4.93 -0.68
C CYS A 93 -12.43 -5.49 0.59
N THR A 94 -12.68 -4.64 1.59
CA THR A 94 -13.38 -5.07 2.79
C THR A 94 -14.87 -5.33 2.54
N ASP A 95 -15.47 -6.08 3.45
CA ASP A 95 -16.90 -5.98 3.69
C ASP A 95 -17.30 -4.56 4.17
N ALA A 96 -18.59 -4.26 4.10
CA ALA A 96 -19.14 -3.01 4.62
C ALA A 96 -18.88 -2.89 6.14
N GLY A 97 -18.38 -1.74 6.57
CA GLY A 97 -18.05 -1.47 7.96
C GLY A 97 -18.17 0.00 8.33
N SER A 98 -17.43 0.42 9.35
CA SER A 98 -17.35 1.80 9.80
C SER A 98 -15.89 2.11 10.09
N TRP A 99 -15.10 2.25 9.02
CA TRP A 99 -13.65 2.36 9.09
C TRP A 99 -13.24 3.81 9.27
N GLU A 100 -12.41 4.10 10.26
CA GLU A 100 -11.92 5.44 10.57
C GLU A 100 -10.40 5.55 10.55
N TYR A 101 -9.71 4.41 10.65
CA TYR A 101 -8.26 4.32 10.71
C TYR A 101 -7.73 3.17 9.86
N TYR A 102 -6.48 3.30 9.41
CA TYR A 102 -5.75 2.27 8.68
C TYR A 102 -4.28 2.18 9.12
N GLU A 103 -3.67 1.02 8.89
CA GLU A 103 -2.23 0.81 9.03
C GLU A 103 -1.73 0.04 7.81
N ILE A 104 -0.65 0.50 7.18
CA ILE A 104 0.07 -0.18 6.10
C ILE A 104 1.36 -0.78 6.63
N TYR A 105 1.53 -2.07 6.39
CA TYR A 105 2.75 -2.80 6.71
C TYR A 105 3.11 -3.72 5.54
N TYR A 106 4.38 -4.17 5.52
CA TYR A 106 4.90 -5.00 4.46
C TYR A 106 5.62 -6.23 4.98
N TYR A 107 5.70 -7.26 4.12
CA TYR A 107 6.50 -8.46 4.33
C TYR A 107 7.45 -8.67 3.15
N LEU A 108 8.69 -9.10 3.45
CA LEU A 108 9.73 -9.47 2.49
C LEU A 108 10.01 -10.97 2.54
#